data_AF-B1KDH7-F1
#
_entry.id   AF-B1KDH7-F1
#
_cell.length_a   1.000
_cell.length_b   1.000
_cell.length_c   1.000
_cell.angle_alpha   90.00
_cell.angle_beta   90.00
_cell.angle_gamma   90.00
#
_symmetry.space_group_name_H-M   'P 1'
#
loop_
_entity.id
_entity.type
_entity.pdbx_description
1 polymer ?
#
loop_
_entity_poly.entity_id
_entity_poly.type
_entity_poly.pdbx_seq_one_letter_code
_entity_poly.pdbx_strand_id
1 'polypeptide(L)'
;MKHRAFIVSALLLSGCTSTSNIDPLLVSKLSGVWDEINSEMCSSNYHTVEFDSSTLILKYVDKGYISENDGRNILKYRILSQSPDSIRVVLDDETRLDNDNKPVVWHLKSLNNDQYCWGRDDWPEGSCTPSRHRCKS
;
A
#
# COMPACT_ATOMS: atom_id res chain seq x y z
N MET A 1 0.70 7.81 -66.29
CA MET A 1 0.06 7.98 -64.97
C MET A 1 1.04 7.48 -63.91
N LYS A 2 1.46 8.32 -62.96
CA LYS A 2 2.46 8.00 -61.93
C LYS A 2 1.74 7.68 -60.63
N HIS A 3 1.75 6.42 -60.18
CA HIS A 3 1.20 6.05 -58.88
C HIS A 3 2.24 6.32 -57.78
N ARG A 4 1.92 7.27 -56.90
CA ARG A 4 2.63 7.51 -55.64
C ARG A 4 2.11 6.48 -54.63
N ALA A 5 2.98 5.57 -54.19
CA ALA A 5 2.71 4.73 -53.04
C ALA A 5 3.14 5.49 -51.77
N PHE A 6 2.16 5.91 -50.96
CA PHE A 6 2.40 6.40 -49.61
C PHE A 6 2.62 5.18 -48.70
N ILE A 7 3.83 5.01 -48.18
CA ILE A 7 4.13 4.01 -47.15
C ILE A 7 3.84 4.69 -45.80
N VAL A 8 2.75 4.28 -45.16
CA VAL A 8 2.41 4.68 -43.79
C VAL A 8 3.22 3.80 -42.85
N SER A 9 4.30 4.34 -42.30
CA SER A 9 5.09 3.68 -41.26
C SER A 9 4.29 3.60 -39.96
N ALA A 10 3.79 2.40 -39.64
CA ALA A 10 3.15 2.10 -38.38
C ALA A 10 4.19 2.08 -37.24
N LEU A 11 4.16 3.08 -36.36
CA LEU A 11 4.89 3.11 -35.10
C LEU A 11 4.25 2.12 -34.11
N LEU A 12 4.87 0.95 -33.95
CA LEU A 12 4.52 -0.01 -32.90
C LEU A 12 5.02 0.54 -31.54
N LEU A 13 4.11 1.13 -30.77
CA LEU A 13 4.34 1.45 -29.37
C LEU A 13 4.28 0.16 -28.54
N SER A 14 5.42 -0.52 -28.41
CA SER A 14 5.59 -1.60 -27.43
C SER A 14 5.65 -1.01 -26.03
N GLY A 15 4.49 -0.84 -25.39
CA GLY A 15 4.42 -0.54 -23.97
C GLY A 15 4.76 -1.80 -23.17
N CYS A 16 6.00 -1.94 -22.71
CA CYS A 16 6.34 -2.93 -21.70
C CYS A 16 5.53 -2.62 -20.43
N THR A 17 4.51 -3.42 -20.15
CA THR A 17 3.79 -3.37 -18.87
C THR A 17 4.71 -4.01 -17.82
N SER A 18 5.52 -3.19 -17.15
CA SER A 18 6.27 -3.65 -15.99
C SER A 18 5.28 -3.85 -14.84
N THR A 19 4.75 -5.06 -14.69
CA THR A 19 4.25 -5.51 -13.39
C THR A 19 5.45 -5.54 -12.45
N SER A 20 5.67 -4.44 -11.72
CA SER A 20 6.66 -4.39 -10.67
C SER A 20 6.20 -5.34 -9.56
N ASN A 21 6.71 -6.56 -9.56
CA ASN A 21 6.53 -7.47 -8.44
C ASN A 21 7.14 -6.82 -7.19
N ILE A 22 6.40 -6.82 -6.09
CA ILE A 22 6.88 -6.30 -4.81
C ILE A 22 8.11 -7.10 -4.38
N ASP A 23 9.08 -6.45 -3.75
CA ASP A 23 10.25 -7.12 -3.19
C ASP A 23 9.81 -8.20 -2.18
N PRO A 24 10.13 -9.49 -2.42
CA PRO A 24 9.77 -10.58 -1.51
C PRO A 24 10.28 -10.37 -0.07
N LEU A 25 11.43 -9.71 0.11
CA LEU A 25 11.95 -9.41 1.44
C LEU A 25 11.05 -8.41 2.17
N LEU A 26 10.59 -7.37 1.48
CA LEU A 26 9.66 -6.39 2.04
C LEU A 26 8.30 -7.01 2.34
N VAL A 27 7.79 -7.87 1.44
CA VAL A 27 6.58 -8.67 1.69
C VAL A 27 6.74 -9.53 2.94
N SER A 28 7.88 -10.21 3.10
CA SER A 28 8.16 -11.02 4.29
C SER A 28 8.23 -10.19 5.57
N LYS A 29 8.75 -8.95 5.51
CA LYS A 29 8.79 -8.03 6.65
C LYS A 29 7.40 -7.48 7.01
N LEU A 30 6.51 -7.26 6.04
CA LEU A 30 5.22 -6.60 6.29
C LEU A 30 4.04 -7.55 6.43
N SER A 31 4.11 -8.75 5.84
CA SER A 31 3.04 -9.75 5.96
C SER A 31 2.94 -10.29 7.38
N GLY A 32 1.74 -10.64 7.81
CA GLY A 32 1.48 -11.30 9.09
C GLY A 32 0.44 -10.60 9.94
N VAL A 33 0.43 -10.92 11.23
CA VAL A 33 -0.55 -10.43 12.21
C VAL A 33 0.05 -9.32 13.05
N TRP A 34 -0.69 -8.22 13.18
CA TRP A 34 -0.23 -6.96 13.74
C TRP A 34 -1.27 -6.36 14.66
N ASP A 35 -0.80 -5.64 15.67
CA ASP A 35 -1.64 -4.96 16.65
C ASP A 35 -1.14 -3.54 16.91
N GLU A 36 -1.99 -2.68 17.46
CA GLU A 36 -1.59 -1.37 17.97
C GLU A 36 -0.89 -1.49 19.33
N ILE A 37 -1.23 -2.53 20.10
CA ILE A 37 -0.68 -2.76 21.43
C ILE A 37 0.59 -3.60 21.32
N ASN A 38 1.68 -3.13 21.93
CA ASN A 38 2.89 -3.93 22.11
C ASN A 38 2.72 -4.88 23.30
N SER A 39 2.21 -6.08 23.05
CA SER A 39 2.04 -7.13 24.06
C SER A 39 2.48 -8.50 23.55
N GLU A 40 2.72 -9.44 24.48
CA GLU A 40 3.06 -10.82 24.13
C GLU A 40 1.94 -11.54 23.38
N MET A 41 0.68 -11.18 23.66
CA MET A 41 -0.51 -11.67 22.94
C MET A 41 -1.18 -10.51 22.20
N CYS A 42 -1.74 -10.76 21.01
CA CYS A 42 -2.59 -9.77 20.35
C CYS A 42 -3.79 -9.39 21.25
N SER A 43 -4.26 -8.15 21.11
CA SER A 43 -5.54 -7.68 21.62
C SER A 43 -6.71 -8.30 20.85
N SER A 44 -7.94 -7.88 21.18
CA SER A 44 -9.14 -8.37 20.51
C SER A 44 -9.34 -7.82 19.09
N ASN A 45 -8.64 -6.74 18.70
CA ASN A 45 -8.82 -6.11 17.38
C ASN A 45 -7.48 -5.95 16.63
N TYR A 46 -6.70 -7.03 16.56
CA TYR A 46 -5.56 -7.11 15.66
C TYR A 46 -6.01 -7.13 14.20
N HIS A 47 -5.05 -6.99 13.28
CA HIS A 47 -5.27 -7.16 11.86
C HIS A 47 -4.18 -7.99 11.19
N THR A 48 -4.53 -8.59 10.06
CA THR A 48 -3.59 -9.30 9.19
C THR A 48 -3.26 -8.43 7.99
N VAL A 49 -1.97 -8.36 7.64
CA VAL A 49 -1.47 -7.76 6.39
C VAL A 49 -1.14 -8.88 5.41
N GLU A 50 -1.75 -8.82 4.23
CA GLU A 50 -1.55 -9.76 3.12
C GLU A 50 -1.24 -8.99 1.82
N PHE A 51 -0.57 -9.67 0.90
CA PHE A 51 -0.26 -9.14 -0.43
C PHE A 51 -0.79 -10.09 -1.50
N ASP A 52 -1.52 -9.55 -2.47
CA ASP A 52 -2.03 -10.26 -3.63
C ASP A 52 -1.67 -9.48 -4.91
N SER A 53 -0.65 -9.95 -5.62
CA SER A 53 -0.04 -9.28 -6.78
C SER A 53 0.24 -7.78 -6.55
N SER A 54 -0.68 -6.90 -6.94
CA SER A 54 -0.56 -5.44 -6.86
C SER A 54 -1.44 -4.82 -5.76
N THR A 55 -1.97 -5.65 -4.86
CA THR A 55 -2.90 -5.23 -3.81
C THR A 55 -2.32 -5.58 -2.44
N LEU A 56 -2.32 -4.59 -1.54
CA LEU A 56 -2.14 -4.77 -0.11
C LEU A 56 -3.53 -4.92 0.53
N ILE A 57 -3.73 -5.95 1.34
CA ILE A 57 -5.00 -6.23 2.01
C ILE A 57 -4.77 -6.21 3.52
N LEU A 58 -5.53 -5.39 4.23
CA LEU A 58 -5.62 -5.41 5.69
C LEU A 58 -6.95 -6.02 6.11
N LYS A 59 -6.91 -7.04 6.97
CA LYS A 59 -8.09 -7.71 7.53
C LYS A 59 -8.11 -7.56 9.05
N TYR A 60 -9.02 -6.75 9.57
CA TYR A 60 -9.23 -6.55 11.01
C TYR A 60 -10.17 -7.62 11.56
N VAL A 61 -9.97 -8.01 12.83
CA VAL A 61 -10.90 -8.89 13.55
C VAL A 61 -12.25 -8.23 13.73
N ASP A 62 -12.27 -6.97 14.19
CA ASP A 62 -13.47 -6.14 14.27
C ASP A 62 -13.44 -5.07 13.18
N LYS A 63 -12.74 -3.94 13.37
CA LYS A 63 -12.69 -2.84 12.38
C LYS A 63 -11.37 -2.07 12.40
N GLY A 64 -10.93 -1.68 11.22
CA GLY A 64 -9.93 -0.63 11.02
C GLY A 64 -10.61 0.66 10.56
N TYR A 65 -10.17 1.80 11.09
CA TYR A 65 -10.78 3.09 10.80
C TYR A 65 -9.93 3.91 9.82
N ILE A 66 -10.53 4.29 8.70
CA ILE A 66 -9.97 5.22 7.73
C ILE A 66 -10.27 6.66 8.18
N SER A 67 -11.44 6.87 8.78
CA SER A 67 -11.87 8.11 9.44
C SER A 67 -12.82 7.77 10.58
N GLU A 68 -13.23 8.76 11.36
CA GLU A 68 -14.17 8.59 12.49
C GLU A 68 -15.47 7.87 12.09
N ASN A 69 -15.93 8.08 10.86
CA ASN A 69 -17.21 7.54 10.37
C ASN A 69 -17.04 6.40 9.33
N ASP A 70 -15.81 5.96 9.07
CA ASP A 70 -15.51 4.93 8.06
C ASP A 70 -14.63 3.84 8.67
N GLY A 71 -15.30 2.90 9.34
CA GLY A 71 -14.71 1.69 9.88
C GLY A 71 -15.06 0.47 9.03
N ARG A 72 -14.04 -0.28 8.60
CA ARG A 72 -14.19 -1.46 7.73
C ARG A 72 -13.39 -2.64 8.28
N ASN A 73 -13.91 -3.85 8.11
CA ASN A 73 -13.20 -5.07 8.49
C ASN A 73 -12.10 -5.42 7.48
N ILE A 74 -12.28 -5.02 6.21
CA ILE A 74 -11.31 -5.25 5.14
C ILE A 74 -10.99 -3.92 4.48
N LEU A 75 -9.70 -3.60 4.41
CA LEU A 75 -9.16 -2.48 3.68
C LEU A 75 -8.29 -3.03 2.54
N LYS A 76 -8.56 -2.59 1.32
CA LYS A 76 -7.76 -2.93 0.15
C LYS A 76 -7.07 -1.69 -0.35
N TYR A 77 -5.79 -1.83 -0.68
CA TYR A 77 -5.01 -0.75 -1.22
C TYR A 77 -4.33 -1.21 -2.50
N ARG A 78 -4.39 -0.39 -3.53
CA ARG A 78 -3.60 -0.56 -4.74
C ARG A 78 -2.19 -0.05 -4.51
N ILE A 79 -1.21 -0.88 -4.84
CA ILE A 79 0.20 -0.54 -4.72
C ILE A 79 0.62 0.33 -5.90
N LEU A 80 1.30 1.44 -5.59
CA LEU A 80 1.77 2.42 -6.57
C LEU A 80 3.26 2.26 -6.85
N SER A 81 4.05 2.09 -5.80
CA SER A 81 5.50 1.89 -5.87
C SER A 81 6.04 1.35 -4.55
N GLN A 82 7.33 1.01 -4.53
CA GLN A 82 8.03 0.56 -3.34
C GLN A 82 9.42 1.19 -3.25
N SER A 83 9.95 1.19 -2.03
CA SER A 83 11.36 1.37 -1.70
C SER A 83 11.80 0.22 -0.78
N PRO A 84 13.08 0.08 -0.40
CA PRO A 84 13.55 -1.07 0.39
C PRO A 84 12.79 -1.34 1.70
N ASP A 85 12.22 -0.30 2.33
CA ASP A 85 11.52 -0.40 3.61
C ASP A 85 10.14 0.27 3.60
N SER A 86 9.57 0.58 2.43
CA SER A 86 8.24 1.23 2.34
C SER A 86 7.48 0.83 1.10
N ILE A 87 6.15 0.73 1.24
CA ILE A 87 5.24 0.55 0.12
C ILE A 87 4.31 1.77 0.04
N ARG A 88 4.34 2.45 -1.10
CA ARG A 88 3.41 3.53 -1.42
C ARG A 88 2.12 2.93 -1.99
N VAL A 89 1.00 3.24 -1.36
CA VAL A 89 -0.31 2.66 -1.67
C VAL A 89 -1.40 3.72 -1.68
N VAL A 90 -2.48 3.45 -2.40
CA VAL A 90 -3.72 4.23 -2.33
C VAL A 90 -4.86 3.31 -1.91
N LEU A 91 -5.72 3.77 -1.01
CA LEU A 91 -6.87 3.01 -0.57
C LEU A 91 -7.87 2.86 -1.74
N ASP A 92 -8.47 1.68 -1.88
CA ASP A 92 -9.58 1.48 -2.81
C ASP A 92 -10.78 2.32 -2.35
N ASP A 93 -11.36 3.07 -3.29
CA ASP A 93 -12.40 4.08 -3.03
C ASP A 93 -11.97 5.20 -2.06
N GLU A 94 -10.68 5.61 -2.10
CA GLU A 94 -10.19 6.77 -1.34
C GLU A 94 -10.93 8.05 -1.74
N THR A 95 -11.61 8.67 -0.77
CA THR A 95 -12.33 9.94 -0.96
C THR A 95 -11.65 11.12 -0.31
N ARG A 96 -10.68 10.88 0.59
CA ARG A 96 -9.97 11.97 1.28
C ARG A 96 -8.96 12.59 0.33
N LEU A 97 -8.82 13.91 0.46
CA LEU A 97 -7.88 14.70 -0.32
C LEU A 97 -6.75 15.22 0.57
N ASP A 98 -5.56 15.34 -0.01
CA ASP A 98 -4.43 16.06 0.56
C ASP A 98 -4.60 17.58 0.39
N ASN A 99 -3.61 18.34 0.86
CA ASN A 99 -3.61 19.80 0.77
C ASN A 99 -3.56 20.34 -0.68
N ASP A 100 -3.20 19.49 -1.65
CA ASP A 100 -3.17 19.82 -3.08
C ASP A 100 -4.46 19.38 -3.81
N ASN A 101 -5.49 18.94 -3.07
CA ASN A 101 -6.74 18.37 -3.60
C ASN A 101 -6.55 17.07 -4.42
N LYS A 102 -5.52 16.28 -4.12
CA LYS A 102 -5.30 14.95 -4.72
C LYS A 102 -5.71 13.86 -3.73
N PRO A 103 -6.10 12.66 -4.20
CA PRO A 103 -6.37 11.55 -3.30
C PRO A 103 -5.18 11.26 -2.39
N VAL A 104 -5.44 11.01 -1.11
CA VAL A 104 -4.39 10.70 -0.13
C VAL A 104 -3.63 9.43 -0.54
N VAL A 105 -2.31 9.53 -0.54
CA VAL A 105 -1.40 8.39 -0.76
C VAL A 105 -0.71 8.03 0.56
N TRP A 106 -0.81 6.75 0.92
CA TRP A 106 -0.29 6.18 2.16
C TRP A 106 1.03 5.47 1.93
N HIS A 107 1.86 5.44 2.98
CA HIS A 107 3.12 4.71 3.02
C HIS A 107 3.05 3.68 4.12
N LEU A 108 3.13 2.39 3.78
CA LEU A 108 3.33 1.33 4.75
C LEU A 108 4.83 1.15 4.97
N LYS A 109 5.37 1.73 6.05
CA LYS A 109 6.80 1.79 6.32
C LYS A 109 7.21 0.69 7.30
N SER A 110 8.07 -0.22 6.86
CA SER A 110 8.73 -1.19 7.74
C SER A 110 9.77 -0.46 8.59
N LEU A 111 9.63 -0.50 9.91
CA LEU A 111 10.60 0.10 10.84
C LEU A 111 11.68 -0.90 11.24
N ASN A 112 11.27 -2.15 11.44
CA ASN A 112 12.10 -3.33 11.66
C ASN A 112 11.26 -4.58 11.39
N ASN A 113 11.76 -5.77 11.72
CA ASN A 113 11.04 -7.02 11.45
C ASN A 113 9.73 -7.18 12.24
N ASP A 114 9.57 -6.45 13.34
CA ASP A 114 8.45 -6.59 14.27
C ASP A 114 7.61 -5.31 14.40
N GLN A 115 7.91 -4.28 13.61
CA GLN A 115 7.22 -3.01 13.66
C GLN A 115 7.08 -2.36 12.28
N TYR A 116 5.91 -1.80 12.04
CA TYR A 116 5.69 -0.91 10.91
C TYR A 116 4.89 0.32 11.36
N CYS A 117 4.87 1.39 10.56
CA CYS A 117 3.95 2.51 10.76
C CYS A 117 3.37 3.01 9.44
N TRP A 118 2.30 3.79 9.53
CA TRP A 118 1.71 4.47 8.38
C TRP A 118 2.26 5.88 8.25
N GLY A 119 2.65 6.27 7.04
CA GLY A 119 2.91 7.66 6.67
C GLY A 119 2.01 8.11 5.53
N ARG A 120 2.15 9.37 5.11
CA ARG A 120 1.47 9.93 3.93
C ARG A 120 2.42 10.79 3.10
N ASP A 121 2.09 10.94 1.82
CA ASP A 121 2.80 11.83 0.88
C ASP A 121 2.86 13.28 1.34
N ASP A 122 1.76 13.77 1.91
CA ASP A 122 1.57 15.16 2.32
C ASP A 122 2.01 15.43 3.78
N TRP A 123 2.61 14.43 4.44
CA TRP A 123 3.23 14.61 5.74
C TRP A 123 4.73 14.91 5.58
N PRO A 124 5.36 15.62 6.56
CA PRO A 124 6.80 15.78 6.57
C PRO A 124 7.53 14.43 6.51
N GLU A 125 8.69 14.40 5.85
CA GLU A 125 9.50 13.19 5.74
C GLU A 125 9.80 12.60 7.13
N GLY A 126 9.79 11.27 7.22
CA GLY A 126 9.95 10.55 8.49
C GLY A 126 8.71 10.53 9.40
N SER A 127 7.69 11.33 9.14
CA SER A 127 6.44 11.31 9.93
C SER A 127 5.72 9.97 9.82
N CYS A 128 5.13 9.54 10.94
CA CYS A 128 4.37 8.31 11.03
C CYS A 128 3.26 8.38 12.08
N THR A 129 2.25 7.53 11.89
CA THR A 129 1.31 7.14 12.96
C THR A 129 2.05 6.40 14.08
N PRO A 130 1.42 6.16 15.24
CA PRO A 130 1.88 5.14 16.17
C PRO A 130 2.14 3.80 15.45
N SER A 131 3.17 3.11 15.88
CA SER A 131 3.59 1.85 15.29
C SER A 131 2.54 0.76 15.46
N ARG A 132 2.55 -0.20 14.54
CA ARG A 132 1.91 -1.50 14.67
C ARG A 132 2.98 -2.52 15.01
N HIS A 133 2.68 -3.38 15.98
CA HIS A 133 3.57 -4.36 16.54
C HIS A 133 3.18 -5.74 16.04
N ARG A 134 4.16 -6.52 15.60
CA ARG A 134 3.91 -7.90 15.19
C ARG A 134 3.46 -8.69 16.39
N CYS A 135 2.36 -9.42 16.25
CA CYS A 135 1.95 -10.35 17.29
C CYS A 135 2.94 -11.52 17.37
N LYS A 136 3.35 -11.84 18.60
CA LYS A 136 4.12 -13.06 18.88
C LYS A 136 3.11 -14.19 19.06
N SER A 137 3.28 -15.25 18.27
CA SER A 137 2.51 -16.49 18.37
C SER A 137 2.86 -17.26 19.64
#